data_AF-B3QTK3-F1
#
_entry.id   AF-B3QTK3-F1
#
_cell.length_a   1.000
_cell.length_b   1.000
_cell.length_c   1.000
_cell.angle_alpha   90.00
_cell.angle_beta   90.00
_cell.angle_gamma   90.00
#
_symmetry.space_group_name_H-M   'P 1'
#
loop_
_entity.id
_entity.type
_entity.pdbx_description
1 polymer ?
#
loop_
_entity_poly.entity_id
_entity_poly.type
_entity_poly.pdbx_seq_one_letter_code
_entity_poly.pdbx_strand_id
1 'polypeptide(L)'
;MISLDDIPAGDMRFIAEHLGIAVALGLMKLMGGEKLYVPKKCFHRLYIRQKFKGDNVKALARELGLSERTVQRYVKDLFITPKSLSQLEIFDNATKEAS
;
A
#
# COMPACT_ATOMS: atom_id res chain seq x y z
N MET A 1 10.31 8.97 27.74
CA MET A 1 9.85 7.83 26.92
C MET A 1 8.38 8.07 26.64
N ILE A 2 7.98 8.11 25.38
CA ILE A 2 6.56 8.32 25.02
C ILE A 2 5.83 7.00 25.26
N SER A 3 4.74 7.06 26.01
CA SER A 3 3.88 5.93 26.35
C SER A 3 2.63 5.91 25.47
N LEU A 4 1.84 4.85 25.56
CA LEU A 4 0.61 4.70 24.79
C LEU A 4 -0.47 5.72 25.21
N ASP A 5 -0.40 6.24 26.44
CA ASP A 5 -1.32 7.24 26.96
C ASP A 5 -1.03 8.66 26.45
N ASP A 6 0.18 8.88 25.94
CA ASP A 6 0.55 10.13 25.28
C ASP A 6 0.05 10.20 23.83
N ILE A 7 -0.44 9.09 23.27
CA ILE A 7 -0.95 9.02 21.89
C ILE A 7 -2.43 9.46 21.85
N PRO A 8 -2.79 10.39 20.94
CA PRO A 8 -4.18 10.82 20.79
C PRO A 8 -5.12 9.64 20.53
N ALA A 9 -6.29 9.68 21.17
CA ALA A 9 -7.32 8.67 21.01
C ALA A 9 -7.80 8.55 19.53
N GLY A 10 -8.35 7.39 19.19
CA GLY A 10 -8.84 7.09 17.84
C GLY A 10 -7.81 6.34 16.99
N ASP A 11 -7.67 6.71 15.72
CA ASP A 11 -6.91 5.96 14.72
C ASP A 11 -5.42 5.82 15.09
N MET A 12 -4.81 6.87 15.63
CA MET A 12 -3.38 6.83 16.01
C MET A 12 -3.13 5.93 17.21
N ARG A 13 -4.05 5.89 18.18
CA ARG A 13 -3.98 4.93 19.30
C ARG A 13 -4.15 3.50 18.81
N PHE A 14 -5.11 3.26 17.91
CA PHE A 14 -5.28 1.94 17.28
C PHE A 14 -4.00 1.48 16.56
N ILE A 15 -3.37 2.35 15.78
CA ILE A 15 -2.10 2.07 15.11
C ILE A 15 -0.99 1.81 16.14
N ALA A 16 -0.86 2.62 17.18
CA ALA A 16 0.16 2.43 18.21
C ALA A 16 0.02 1.10 18.95
N GLU A 17 -1.21 0.67 19.24
CA GLU A 17 -1.51 -0.61 19.90
C GLU A 17 -1.17 -1.82 19.03
N HIS A 18 -1.44 -1.76 17.71
CA HIS A 18 -1.32 -2.92 16.82
C HIS A 18 -0.02 -2.97 16.01
N LEU A 19 0.54 -1.80 15.67
CA LEU A 19 1.73 -1.64 14.83
C LEU A 19 2.92 -1.02 15.58
N GLY A 20 2.68 -0.49 16.78
CA GLY A 20 3.69 0.07 17.67
C GLY A 20 3.77 1.60 17.66
N ILE A 21 4.17 2.16 18.81
CA ILE A 21 4.27 3.61 19.04
C ILE A 21 5.19 4.29 18.03
N ALA A 22 6.30 3.67 17.64
CA ALA A 22 7.23 4.24 16.67
C ALA A 22 6.59 4.50 15.28
N VAL A 23 5.71 3.61 14.84
CA VAL A 23 4.99 3.75 13.56
C VAL A 23 3.97 4.89 13.65
N ALA A 24 3.21 4.96 14.75
CA ALA A 24 2.26 6.04 14.99
C ALA A 24 2.95 7.42 15.00
N LEU A 25 4.07 7.55 15.70
CA LEU A 25 4.86 8.79 15.73
C LEU A 25 5.42 9.16 14.35
N GLY A 26 5.86 8.18 13.57
CA GLY A 26 6.31 8.40 12.19
C GLY A 26 5.19 8.97 11.32
N LEU A 27 3.98 8.41 11.40
CA LEU A 27 2.81 8.91 10.68
C LEU A 27 2.41 10.31 11.13
N MET A 28 2.37 10.57 12.44
CA MET A 28 2.05 11.90 12.97
C MET A 28 3.06 12.96 12.52
N LYS A 29 4.34 12.60 12.44
CA LYS A 29 5.39 13.52 12.01
C LYS A 29 5.33 13.84 10.51
N LEU A 30 5.03 12.83 9.69
CA LEU A 30 5.05 12.97 8.24
C LEU A 30 3.73 13.50 7.67
N MET A 31 2.60 13.08 8.24
CA MET A 31 1.25 13.27 7.69
C MET A 31 0.29 13.93 8.69
N GLY A 32 0.81 14.54 9.76
CA GLY A 32 0.01 15.21 10.78
C GLY A 32 -0.82 16.34 10.18
N GLY A 33 -2.14 16.33 10.44
CA GLY A 33 -3.09 17.30 9.90
C GLY A 33 -3.75 16.88 8.58
N GLU A 34 -3.26 15.81 7.93
CA GLU A 34 -3.88 15.27 6.73
C GLU A 34 -4.95 14.21 7.05
N LYS A 35 -5.97 14.11 6.19
CA LYS A 35 -6.98 13.04 6.25
C LYS A 35 -6.57 11.90 5.34
N LEU A 36 -6.07 10.82 5.92
CA LEU A 36 -5.71 9.61 5.19
C LEU A 36 -6.95 8.73 4.93
N TYR A 37 -7.24 8.48 3.65
CA TYR A 37 -8.23 7.49 3.26
C TYR A 37 -7.57 6.10 3.20
N VAL A 38 -8.06 5.16 4.02
CA VAL A 38 -7.65 3.76 3.94
C VAL A 38 -8.68 2.99 3.10
N PRO A 39 -8.35 2.57 1.87
CA PRO A 39 -9.27 1.81 1.05
C PRO A 39 -9.54 0.43 1.67
N LYS A 40 -10.83 0.04 1.70
CA LYS A 40 -11.25 -1.31 2.11
C LYS A 40 -10.80 -2.42 1.16
N LYS A 41 -10.29 -2.07 -0.02
CA LYS A 41 -9.89 -3.04 -1.05
C LYS A 41 -8.44 -3.45 -0.85
N CYS A 42 -8.22 -4.75 -0.87
CA CYS A 42 -6.92 -5.38 -0.81
C CYS A 42 -6.02 -4.96 -1.99
N PHE A 43 -4.80 -4.52 -1.69
CA PHE A 43 -3.80 -4.10 -2.67
C PHE A 43 -3.13 -5.28 -3.40
N HIS A 44 -3.82 -6.41 -3.58
CA HIS A 44 -3.27 -7.62 -4.21
C HIS A 44 -2.65 -7.31 -5.57
N ARG A 45 -3.27 -6.43 -6.38
CA ARG A 45 -2.72 -6.01 -7.68
C ARG A 45 -1.36 -5.32 -7.55
N LEU A 46 -1.22 -4.37 -6.62
CA LEU A 46 0.03 -3.67 -6.39
C LEU A 46 1.10 -4.60 -5.80
N TYR A 47 0.70 -5.44 -4.84
CA TYR A 47 1.60 -6.42 -4.24
C TYR A 47 2.16 -7.39 -5.30
N ILE A 48 1.27 -7.97 -6.13
CA ILE A 48 1.65 -8.83 -7.24
C ILE A 48 2.53 -8.06 -8.23
N ARG A 49 2.23 -6.79 -8.55
CA ARG A 49 3.09 -5.96 -9.42
C ARG A 49 4.52 -5.86 -8.92
N GLN A 50 4.71 -5.67 -7.61
CA GLN A 50 6.04 -5.51 -7.02
C GLN A 50 6.79 -6.83 -6.80
N LYS A 51 6.05 -7.93 -6.57
CA LYS A 51 6.62 -9.22 -6.16
C LYS A 51 6.60 -10.30 -7.24
N PHE A 52 5.91 -10.08 -8.36
CA PHE A 52 5.86 -11.03 -9.46
C PHE A 52 7.22 -11.13 -10.17
N LYS A 53 7.74 -12.35 -10.30
CA LYS A 53 9.05 -12.65 -10.89
C LYS A 53 8.97 -13.35 -12.25
N GLY A 54 7.76 -13.61 -12.76
CA GLY A 54 7.51 -14.34 -14.00
C GLY A 54 6.97 -15.76 -13.78
N ASP A 55 7.42 -16.46 -12.74
CA ASP A 55 7.14 -17.88 -12.51
C ASP A 55 6.49 -18.17 -11.14
N ASN A 56 6.36 -17.16 -10.27
CA ASN A 56 5.95 -17.33 -8.87
C ASN A 56 4.44 -17.21 -8.61
N VAL A 57 3.59 -17.46 -9.61
CA VAL A 57 2.12 -17.34 -9.51
C VAL A 57 1.55 -18.15 -8.35
N LYS A 58 1.95 -19.43 -8.24
CA LYS A 58 1.44 -20.36 -7.22
C LYS A 58 1.80 -19.92 -5.80
N ALA A 59 3.01 -19.38 -5.62
CA ALA A 59 3.46 -18.85 -4.34
C ALA A 59 2.63 -17.63 -3.92
N LEU A 60 2.44 -16.68 -4.84
CA LEU A 60 1.63 -15.49 -4.62
C LEU A 60 0.16 -15.82 -4.32
N ALA A 61 -0.40 -16.82 -5.00
CA ALA A 61 -1.77 -17.29 -4.76
C ALA A 61 -1.93 -17.81 -3.32
N ARG A 62 -1.00 -18.63 -2.86
CA ARG A 62 -1.00 -19.16 -1.50
C ARG A 62 -0.82 -18.07 -0.44
N GLU A 63 0.12 -17.16 -0.65
CA GLU A 63 0.41 -16.06 0.28
C GLU A 63 -0.77 -15.10 0.44
N LEU A 64 -1.44 -14.78 -0.66
CA LEU A 64 -2.55 -13.82 -0.67
C LEU A 64 -3.93 -14.48 -0.43
N GLY A 65 -3.99 -15.81 -0.29
CA GLY A 65 -5.26 -16.54 -0.17
C GLY A 65 -6.15 -16.44 -1.41
N LEU A 66 -5.55 -16.33 -2.60
CA LEU A 66 -6.25 -16.18 -3.88
C LEU A 66 -6.16 -17.45 -4.72
N SER A 67 -7.08 -17.61 -5.68
CA SER A 67 -6.90 -18.62 -6.72
C SER A 67 -5.76 -18.25 -7.66
N GLU A 68 -5.05 -19.25 -8.21
CA GLU A 68 -4.01 -19.03 -9.23
C GLU A 68 -4.58 -18.27 -10.45
N ARG A 69 -5.83 -18.56 -10.85
CA ARG A 69 -6.53 -17.86 -11.92
C ARG A 69 -6.68 -16.36 -11.63
N THR A 70 -6.99 -15.99 -10.39
CA THR A 70 -7.10 -14.59 -9.97
C THR A 70 -5.75 -13.88 -10.08
N VAL A 71 -4.68 -14.53 -9.62
CA VAL A 71 -3.31 -14.01 -9.72
C VAL A 71 -2.90 -13.84 -11.18
N GLN A 72 -3.12 -14.84 -12.03
CA GLN A 72 -2.82 -14.77 -13.46
C GLN A 72 -3.57 -13.64 -14.15
N ARG A 73 -4.86 -13.42 -13.81
CA ARG A 73 -5.63 -12.28 -14.33
C ARG A 73 -4.97 -10.96 -13.93
N TYR A 74 -4.58 -10.81 -12.67
CA TYR A 74 -3.90 -9.59 -12.21
C TYR A 74 -2.57 -9.39 -12.91
N VAL A 75 -1.76 -10.44 -13.08
CA VAL A 75 -0.50 -10.40 -13.84
C VAL A 75 -0.75 -9.95 -15.27
N LYS A 76 -1.75 -10.52 -15.95
CA LYS A 76 -2.10 -10.11 -17.31
C LYS A 76 -2.44 -8.63 -17.38
N ASP A 77 -3.24 -8.14 -16.43
CA ASP A 77 -3.62 -6.72 -16.35
C ASP A 77 -2.42 -5.78 -16.10
N LEU A 78 -1.28 -6.27 -15.55
CA LEU A 78 -0.07 -5.46 -15.39
C LEU A 78 0.60 -5.13 -16.73
N PHE A 79 0.49 -6.03 -17.71
CA PHE A 79 1.10 -5.88 -19.03
C PHE A 79 0.16 -5.24 -20.05
N ILE A 80 -1.09 -4.96 -19.65
CA ILE A 80 -2.00 -4.15 -20.46
C ILE A 80 -1.65 -2.69 -20.18
N THR A 81 -1.04 -2.02 -21.16
CA THR A 81 -0.79 -0.59 -21.11
C THR A 81 -2.12 0.13 -20.88
N PRO A 82 -2.28 0.93 -19.82
CA PRO A 82 -3.53 1.64 -19.60
C PRO A 82 -3.71 2.66 -20.74
N LYS A 83 -4.94 2.78 -21.27
CA LYS A 83 -5.29 3.77 -22.31
C LYS A 83 -5.13 5.23 -21.84
N SER A 84 -4.92 5.45 -20.55
CA SER A 84 -4.71 6.74 -19.90
C SER A 84 -3.66 6.59 -18.80
N LEU A 85 -2.85 7.63 -18.57
CA LEU A 85 -1.82 7.65 -17.54
C LEU A 85 -2.40 7.24 -16.17
N SER A 86 -1.77 6.24 -15.56
CA SER A 86 -2.08 5.78 -14.22
C SER A 86 -1.71 6.85 -13.20
N GLN A 87 -2.38 6.87 -12.05
CA GLN A 87 -2.12 7.83 -10.98
C GLN A 87 -0.64 7.85 -10.56
N LEU A 88 0.04 6.70 -10.61
CA LEU A 88 1.49 6.59 -10.34
C LEU A 88 2.34 7.34 -11.36
N GLU A 89 1.99 7.29 -12.65
CA GLU A 89 2.69 8.05 -13.70
C GLU A 89 2.47 9.56 -13.55
N ILE A 90 1.32 9.97 -13.01
CA ILE A 90 1.05 11.38 -12.67
C ILE A 90 1.96 11.84 -11.52
N PHE A 91 2.14 11.00 -10.49
CA PHE A 91 3.03 11.30 -9.35
C PHE A 91 4.52 11.31 -9.74
N ASP A 92 4.96 10.36 -10.56
CA ASP A 92 6.35 10.30 -11.06
C ASP A 92 6.69 11.47 -11.99
N ASN A 93 5.72 12.00 -12.74
CA ASN A 93 5.93 13.19 -13.56
C ASN A 93 5.93 14.48 -12.72
N ALA A 94 5.05 14.60 -11.73
CA ALA A 94 5.02 15.76 -10.83
C ALA A 94 6.31 15.93 -10.00
N THR A 95 7.00 14.84 -9.68
CA THR A 95 8.27 14.87 -8.96
C THR A 95 9.47 15.20 -9.87
N LYS A 96 9.40 14.85 -11.16
CA LYS A 96 10.43 15.20 -12.15
C LYS A 96 10.38 16.66 -12.60
N GLU A 97 9.21 17.27 -12.63
CA GLU A 97 9.05 18.70 -12.99
C GLU A 97 9.46 19.66 -11.85
N ALA A 98 9.64 19.13 -10.63
CA ALA A 98 10.05 19.90 -9.46
C ALA A 98 11.57 19.85 -9.16
N SER A 99 12.36 19.20 -10.04
CA SER A 99 13.84 19.12 -9.97
C SER A 99 14.48 19.91 -11.12
#